data_AF-A0A8S9VBS0-F1
#
_entry.id   AF-A0A8S9VBS0-F1
#
_cell.length_a   1.000
_cell.length_b   1.000
_cell.length_c   1.000
_cell.angle_alpha   90.00
_cell.angle_beta   90.00
_cell.angle_gamma   90.00
#
_symmetry.space_group_name_H-M   'P 1'
#
loop_
_entity.id
_entity.type
_entity.pdbx_description
1 polymer ?
#
loop_
_entity_poly.entity_id
_entity_poly.type
_entity_poly.pdbx_seq_one_letter_code
_entity_poly.pdbx_strand_id
1 'polypeptide(L)'
;MSSSSQREEPQRLPRRAADCAAEEKETQEREELLARPALRQKFAAVDDIVLLKAVNTFRPWPAAVGTSKGIMKVFDDIAIHCRLEQSFGLKKPGTAMRTRFTNLVNQYKADQCQSMRKSGTTEEYAEREVLLQNIVTLMNDWEDKEAQRKEE
;
A
#
# COMPACT_ATOMS: atom_id res chain seq x y z
N MET A 1 -71.94 -46.82 19.82
CA MET A 1 -72.04 -45.78 20.87
C MET A 1 -70.75 -44.99 20.85
N SER A 2 -70.89 -43.66 20.85
CA SER A 2 -69.86 -42.65 20.70
C SER A 2 -68.73 -42.76 21.73
N SER A 3 -67.52 -42.33 21.35
CA SER A 3 -66.93 -41.12 21.94
C SER A 3 -65.59 -40.77 21.28
N SER A 4 -65.55 -39.54 20.75
CA SER A 4 -64.34 -38.82 20.37
C SER A 4 -63.45 -38.57 21.58
N SER A 5 -62.13 -38.62 21.40
CA SER A 5 -61.21 -37.83 22.23
C SER A 5 -60.00 -37.39 21.40
N GLN A 6 -59.88 -36.07 21.27
CA GLN A 6 -58.76 -35.33 20.69
C GLN A 6 -57.55 -35.27 21.64
N ARG A 7 -56.42 -34.79 21.08
CA ARG A 7 -55.14 -34.30 21.64
C ARG A 7 -53.96 -35.25 21.37
N GLU A 8 -52.77 -34.81 20.97
CA GLU A 8 -52.21 -33.47 20.81
C GLU A 8 -51.04 -33.52 19.80
N GLU A 9 -50.85 -32.44 19.06
CA GLU A 9 -49.73 -32.21 18.12
C GLU A 9 -48.49 -31.73 18.89
N PRO A 10 -47.27 -32.27 18.63
CA PRO A 10 -46.04 -31.56 18.92
C PRO A 10 -45.59 -30.81 17.65
N GLN A 11 -45.62 -29.49 17.76
CA GLN A 11 -45.19 -28.53 16.75
C GLN A 11 -43.78 -28.86 16.20
N ARG A 12 -43.67 -28.97 14.88
CA ARG A 12 -42.38 -28.98 14.16
C ARG A 12 -41.72 -27.60 14.27
N LEU A 13 -40.61 -27.51 14.98
CA LEU A 13 -39.66 -26.39 14.83
C LEU A 13 -39.01 -26.44 13.42
N PRO A 14 -38.92 -25.31 12.69
CA PRO A 14 -38.29 -25.28 11.38
C PRO A 14 -36.77 -25.30 11.52
N ARG A 15 -36.14 -26.44 11.22
CA ARG A 15 -34.67 -26.62 11.18
C ARG A 15 -33.97 -25.89 10.02
N ARG A 16 -34.63 -24.97 9.31
CA ARG A 16 -34.19 -24.51 7.99
C ARG A 16 -33.49 -23.14 7.97
N ALA A 17 -33.42 -22.44 9.10
CA ALA A 17 -32.83 -21.09 9.15
C ALA A 17 -31.34 -21.07 9.50
N ALA A 18 -30.79 -22.15 10.05
CA ALA A 18 -29.37 -22.18 10.46
C ALA A 18 -28.41 -22.52 9.30
N ASP A 19 -28.88 -23.28 8.29
CA ASP A 19 -28.04 -23.69 7.16
C ASP A 19 -27.83 -22.56 6.13
N CYS A 20 -28.81 -21.67 5.89
CA CYS A 20 -28.65 -20.59 4.90
C CYS A 20 -27.63 -19.52 5.33
N ALA A 21 -27.51 -19.21 6.62
CA ALA A 21 -26.56 -18.19 7.10
C ALA A 21 -25.10 -18.68 7.12
N ALA A 22 -24.87 -20.00 7.07
CA ALA A 22 -23.53 -20.58 7.02
C ALA A 22 -22.96 -20.54 5.59
N GLU A 23 -23.79 -20.84 4.57
CA GLU A 23 -23.36 -20.80 3.17
C GLU A 23 -23.05 -19.38 2.66
N GLU A 24 -23.79 -18.36 3.12
CA GLU A 24 -23.53 -16.96 2.71
C GLU A 24 -22.17 -16.45 3.22
N LYS A 25 -21.77 -16.83 4.44
CA LYS A 25 -20.46 -16.44 5.00
C LYS A 25 -19.30 -17.13 4.32
N GLU A 26 -19.44 -18.42 4.01
CA GLU A 26 -18.38 -19.20 3.35
C GLU A 26 -18.17 -18.76 1.89
N THR A 27 -19.23 -18.28 1.24
CA THR A 27 -19.17 -17.75 -0.13
C THR A 27 -18.49 -16.38 -0.15
N GLN A 28 -18.78 -15.52 0.84
CA GLN A 28 -18.16 -14.20 0.96
C GLN A 28 -16.67 -14.27 1.32
N GLU A 29 -16.26 -15.18 2.23
CA GLU A 29 -14.83 -15.40 2.53
C GLU A 29 -14.05 -16.00 1.36
N ARG A 30 -14.68 -16.87 0.55
CA ARG A 30 -14.03 -17.44 -0.65
C ARG A 30 -13.90 -16.42 -1.77
N GLU A 31 -14.90 -15.57 -1.97
CA GLU A 31 -14.85 -14.49 -2.97
C GLU A 31 -13.86 -13.39 -2.54
N GLU A 32 -13.76 -13.08 -1.24
CA GLU A 32 -12.74 -12.19 -0.68
C GLU A 32 -11.32 -12.78 -0.79
N LEU A 33 -11.15 -14.10 -0.60
CA LEU A 33 -9.88 -14.80 -0.81
C LEU A 33 -9.47 -14.88 -2.30
N LEU A 34 -10.44 -15.00 -3.21
CA LEU A 34 -10.23 -14.92 -4.67
C LEU A 34 -10.02 -13.49 -5.16
N ALA A 35 -10.54 -12.49 -4.43
CA ALA A 35 -10.33 -11.07 -4.70
C ALA A 35 -8.96 -10.56 -4.22
N ARG A 36 -8.20 -11.34 -3.42
CA ARG A 36 -6.81 -10.99 -3.10
C ARG A 36 -5.97 -11.14 -4.37
N PRO A 37 -5.45 -10.04 -4.94
CA PRO A 37 -4.66 -10.12 -6.14
C PRO A 37 -3.43 -10.99 -5.86
N ALA A 38 -3.15 -11.94 -6.75
CA ALA A 38 -1.89 -12.68 -6.72
C ALA A 38 -0.73 -11.68 -6.57
N LEU A 39 0.20 -11.98 -5.66
CA LEU A 39 1.32 -11.09 -5.37
C LEU A 39 2.08 -10.78 -6.66
N ARG A 40 2.01 -9.51 -7.07
CA ARG A 40 2.68 -9.06 -8.29
C ARG A 40 4.18 -9.14 -8.06
N GLN A 41 4.92 -9.40 -9.13
CA GLN A 41 6.38 -9.49 -9.07
C GLN A 41 7.08 -8.16 -9.39
N LYS A 42 6.38 -7.25 -10.08
CA LYS A 42 6.87 -5.97 -10.56
C LYS A 42 6.07 -4.83 -9.96
N PHE A 43 6.73 -3.69 -9.74
CA PHE A 43 6.10 -2.44 -9.33
C PHE A 43 5.18 -1.89 -10.41
N ALA A 44 3.94 -1.57 -10.02
CA ALA A 44 2.99 -0.81 -10.82
C ALA A 44 2.91 0.66 -10.33
N ALA A 45 2.20 1.53 -11.06
CA ALA A 45 2.05 2.94 -10.70
C ALA A 45 1.42 3.12 -9.30
N VAL A 46 0.39 2.33 -8.97
CA VAL A 46 -0.22 2.32 -7.64
C VAL A 46 0.78 1.97 -6.52
N ASP A 47 1.71 1.04 -6.77
CA ASP A 47 2.74 0.66 -5.79
C ASP A 47 3.77 1.79 -5.62
N ASP A 48 4.06 2.54 -6.69
CA ASP A 48 4.94 3.72 -6.64
C ASP A 48 4.33 4.83 -5.81
N ILE A 49 3.02 5.09 -5.94
CA ILE A 49 2.30 6.10 -5.13
C ILE A 49 2.37 5.75 -3.65
N VAL A 50 2.09 4.49 -3.28
CA VAL A 50 2.18 4.02 -1.89
C VAL A 50 3.61 4.19 -1.36
N LEU A 51 4.62 3.77 -2.13
CA LEU A 51 6.03 3.93 -1.77
C LEU A 51 6.40 5.40 -1.55
N LEU A 52 5.98 6.30 -2.45
CA LEU A 52 6.30 7.71 -2.36
C LEU A 52 5.62 8.39 -1.17
N LYS A 53 4.36 8.05 -0.87
CA LYS A 53 3.67 8.50 0.34
C LYS A 53 4.43 8.07 1.60
N ALA A 54 4.83 6.80 1.67
CA ALA A 54 5.62 6.29 2.78
C ALA A 54 6.97 7.02 2.90
N VAL A 55 7.72 7.18 1.81
CA VAL A 55 9.00 7.91 1.81
C VAL A 55 8.82 9.36 2.27
N ASN A 56 7.76 10.04 1.85
CA ASN A 56 7.45 11.41 2.25
C ASN A 56 7.17 11.52 3.76
N THR A 57 6.55 10.50 4.35
CA THR A 57 6.27 10.43 5.80
C THR A 57 7.54 10.09 6.60
N PHE A 58 8.27 9.05 6.20
CA PHE A 58 9.42 8.54 6.96
C PHE A 58 10.68 9.37 6.78
N ARG A 59 10.82 10.08 5.65
CA ARG A 59 11.95 10.94 5.30
C ARG A 59 13.29 10.24 5.55
N PRO A 60 13.77 9.37 4.65
CA PRO A 60 15.02 8.62 4.87
C PRO A 60 16.30 9.47 4.81
N TRP A 61 16.25 10.71 4.31
CA TRP A 61 17.42 11.58 4.10
C TRP A 61 18.04 12.21 5.36
N PRO A 62 17.35 12.50 6.47
CA PRO A 62 18.00 12.87 7.74
C PRO A 62 18.84 11.74 8.32
N ALA A 63 18.51 10.47 8.03
CA ALA A 63 19.35 9.34 8.38
C ALA A 63 20.60 9.21 7.49
N ALA A 64 20.73 10.04 6.45
CA ALA A 64 21.88 10.03 5.54
C ALA A 64 23.16 10.60 6.17
N VAL A 65 23.06 11.43 7.22
CA VAL A 65 24.24 11.82 8.01
C VAL A 65 24.61 10.69 8.98
N GLY A 66 25.46 9.78 8.52
CA GLY A 66 26.36 9.06 9.42
C GLY A 66 26.49 7.55 9.22
N THR A 67 25.46 6.79 8.78
CA THR A 67 25.64 5.35 8.48
C THR A 67 24.64 4.79 7.46
N SER A 68 25.14 4.04 6.48
CA SER A 68 24.35 3.26 5.51
C SER A 68 23.35 2.30 6.19
N LYS A 69 23.67 1.85 7.41
CA LYS A 69 22.82 1.01 8.27
C LYS A 69 21.55 1.73 8.72
N GLY A 70 21.64 3.02 9.06
CA GLY A 70 20.50 3.84 9.46
C GLY A 70 19.48 4.01 8.33
N ILE A 71 19.96 4.37 7.13
CA ILE A 71 19.13 4.52 5.93
C ILE A 71 18.40 3.20 5.63
N MET A 72 19.11 2.07 5.66
CA MET A 72 18.51 0.78 5.36
C MET A 72 17.41 0.38 6.34
N LYS A 73 17.58 0.66 7.63
CA LYS A 73 16.53 0.44 8.63
C LYS A 73 15.26 1.23 8.29
N VAL A 74 15.40 2.51 7.92
CA VAL A 74 14.24 3.33 7.52
C VAL A 74 13.54 2.73 6.29
N PHE A 75 14.30 2.20 5.33
CA PHE A 75 13.69 1.52 4.18
C PHE A 75 13.04 0.18 4.51
N ASP A 76 13.52 -0.54 5.53
CA ASP A 76 12.83 -1.71 6.05
C ASP A 76 11.51 -1.32 6.73
N ASP A 77 11.48 -0.23 7.49
CA ASP A 77 10.28 0.34 8.10
C ASP A 77 9.27 0.80 7.03
N ILE A 78 9.75 1.48 5.97
CA ILE A 78 8.94 1.85 4.79
C ILE A 78 8.36 0.60 4.12
N ALA A 79 9.14 -0.47 3.96
CA ALA A 79 8.67 -1.71 3.36
C ALA A 79 7.59 -2.39 4.22
N ILE A 80 7.69 -2.31 5.55
CA ILE A 80 6.62 -2.76 6.46
C ILE A 80 5.38 -1.91 6.26
N HIS A 81 5.51 -0.58 6.25
CA HIS A 81 4.39 0.34 6.11
C HIS A 81 3.65 0.13 4.79
N CYS A 82 4.36 0.02 3.67
CA CYS A 82 3.75 -0.23 2.36
C CYS A 82 2.93 -1.53 2.36
N ARG A 83 3.38 -2.59 3.05
CA ARG A 83 2.66 -3.87 3.11
C ARG A 83 1.35 -3.82 3.91
N LEU A 84 1.15 -2.78 4.72
CA LEU A 84 -0.10 -2.57 5.46
C LEU A 84 -1.17 -1.91 4.59
N GLU A 85 -0.76 -1.25 3.50
CA GLU A 85 -1.69 -0.62 2.56
C GLU A 85 -2.36 -1.67 1.68
N GLN A 86 -3.70 -1.64 1.64
CA GLN A 86 -4.49 -2.62 0.87
C GLN A 86 -4.20 -2.56 -0.63
N SER A 87 -3.83 -1.38 -1.14
CA SER A 87 -3.49 -1.15 -2.54
C SER A 87 -2.09 -1.65 -2.93
N PHE A 88 -1.24 -1.99 -1.96
CA PHE A 88 0.13 -2.44 -2.20
C PHE A 88 0.20 -3.94 -2.47
N GLY A 89 0.48 -4.30 -3.73
CA GLY A 89 0.38 -5.68 -4.20
C GLY A 89 1.65 -6.51 -4.06
N LEU A 90 2.65 -6.06 -3.29
CA LEU A 90 4.02 -6.56 -3.34
C LEU A 90 4.58 -7.01 -1.98
N LYS A 91 5.36 -8.10 -1.99
CA LYS A 91 6.22 -8.50 -0.87
C LYS A 91 7.69 -8.29 -1.25
N LYS A 92 8.21 -7.09 -1.00
CA LYS A 92 9.56 -6.69 -1.36
C LYS A 92 10.31 -6.16 -0.12
N PRO A 93 11.62 -6.43 0.01
CA PRO A 93 12.44 -5.94 1.13
C PRO A 93 12.77 -4.45 0.99
N GLY A 94 13.29 -3.83 2.06
CA GLY A 94 13.68 -2.41 2.05
C GLY A 94 14.71 -2.06 0.98
N THR A 95 15.61 -2.99 0.65
CA THR A 95 16.58 -2.81 -0.45
C THR A 95 15.89 -2.58 -1.80
N ALA A 96 14.83 -3.34 -2.09
CA ALA A 96 14.05 -3.18 -3.31
C ALA A 96 13.24 -1.87 -3.31
N MET A 97 12.71 -1.45 -2.15
CA MET A 97 12.06 -0.13 -2.01
C MET A 97 13.04 1.00 -2.30
N ARG A 98 14.25 0.93 -1.72
CA ARG A 98 15.30 1.92 -1.94
C ARG A 98 15.70 2.00 -3.40
N THR A 99 15.99 0.87 -4.05
CA THR A 99 16.34 0.85 -5.48
C THR A 99 15.21 1.41 -6.34
N ARG A 100 13.94 1.06 -6.05
CA ARG A 100 12.80 1.60 -6.78
C ARG A 100 12.71 3.12 -6.60
N PHE A 101 12.75 3.61 -5.36
CA PHE A 101 12.73 5.04 -5.05
C PHE A 101 13.85 5.81 -5.77
N THR A 102 15.09 5.34 -5.68
CA THR A 102 16.22 5.96 -6.39
C THR A 102 15.99 6.04 -7.89
N ASN A 103 15.45 4.98 -8.50
CA ASN A 103 15.12 4.98 -9.92
C ASN A 103 14.01 5.99 -10.26
N LEU A 104 12.98 6.11 -9.42
CA LEU A 104 11.89 7.07 -9.60
C LEU A 104 12.39 8.52 -9.53
N VAL A 105 13.25 8.84 -8.56
CA VAL A 105 13.87 10.16 -8.42
C VAL A 105 14.80 10.47 -9.60
N ASN A 106 15.61 9.51 -10.03
CA ASN A 106 16.51 9.70 -11.18
C ASN A 106 15.74 9.91 -12.47
N GLN A 107 14.66 9.15 -12.70
CA GLN A 107 13.75 9.34 -13.83
C GLN A 107 13.12 10.73 -13.79
N TYR A 108 12.55 11.13 -12.65
CA TYR A 108 11.97 12.47 -12.50
C TYR A 108 12.97 13.58 -12.79
N LYS A 109 14.18 13.50 -12.23
CA LYS A 109 15.25 14.48 -12.51
C LYS A 109 15.63 14.50 -13.99
N ALA A 110 15.74 13.34 -14.63
CA ALA A 110 16.02 13.24 -16.06
C ALA A 110 14.87 13.81 -16.92
N ASP A 111 13.61 13.54 -16.57
CA ASP A 111 12.43 14.01 -17.30
C ASP A 111 12.25 15.54 -17.16
N GLN A 112 12.51 16.09 -15.96
CA GLN A 112 12.60 17.53 -15.74
C GLN A 112 13.72 18.18 -16.58
N CYS A 113 14.83 17.47 -16.80
CA CYS A 113 15.89 17.90 -17.72
C CYS A 113 15.51 17.71 -19.20
N GLN A 114 14.61 16.78 -19.55
CA GLN A 114 14.40 16.33 -20.93
C GLN A 114 13.13 16.85 -21.62
N SER A 115 12.08 17.29 -20.92
CA SER A 115 10.93 18.09 -21.40
C SER A 115 9.61 17.61 -20.80
N MET A 116 8.76 18.58 -20.44
CA MET A 116 7.34 18.38 -20.18
C MET A 116 6.69 17.59 -21.33
N ARG A 117 6.17 16.42 -20.99
CA ARG A 117 5.02 15.69 -21.58
C ARG A 117 5.34 14.20 -21.56
N LYS A 118 4.46 13.42 -20.93
CA LYS A 118 3.51 12.59 -21.69
C LYS A 118 2.57 11.82 -20.75
N SER A 119 1.27 12.01 -21.02
CA SER A 119 0.15 11.08 -20.95
C SER A 119 0.42 9.69 -20.36
N GLY A 120 -0.06 9.50 -19.13
CA GLY A 120 -0.74 8.28 -18.65
C GLY A 120 -2.16 8.65 -18.23
N THR A 121 -2.91 7.78 -17.54
CA THR A 121 -4.14 8.22 -16.86
C THR A 121 -3.77 9.36 -15.91
N THR A 122 -4.31 10.54 -16.19
CA THR A 122 -3.75 11.82 -15.75
C THR A 122 -3.53 11.88 -14.23
N GLU A 123 -4.37 11.21 -13.46
CA GLU A 123 -4.43 11.35 -12.01
C GLU A 123 -3.30 10.62 -11.26
N GLU A 124 -3.07 9.33 -11.51
CA GLU A 124 -2.02 8.57 -10.79
C GLU A 124 -0.62 9.08 -11.13
N TYR A 125 -0.39 9.47 -12.39
CA TYR A 125 0.88 10.05 -12.82
C TYR A 125 1.07 11.47 -12.28
N ALA A 126 0.01 12.29 -12.24
CA ALA A 126 0.07 13.60 -11.62
C ALA A 126 0.34 13.49 -10.11
N GLU A 127 -0.33 12.58 -9.39
CA GLU A 127 -0.08 12.37 -7.97
C GLU A 127 1.36 11.91 -7.73
N ARG A 128 1.83 10.94 -8.51
CA ARG A 128 3.23 10.48 -8.46
C ARG A 128 4.21 11.64 -8.69
N GLU A 129 3.96 12.50 -9.69
CA GLU A 129 4.82 13.62 -10.04
C GLU A 129 4.82 14.70 -8.94
N VAL A 130 3.66 15.06 -8.40
CA VAL A 130 3.53 15.99 -7.27
C VAL A 130 4.26 15.47 -6.03
N LEU A 131 4.13 14.17 -5.72
CA LEU A 131 4.86 13.54 -4.61
C LEU A 131 6.37 13.59 -4.84
N LEU A 132 6.84 13.30 -6.06
CA LEU A 132 8.26 13.35 -6.41
C LEU A 132 8.82 14.77 -6.32
N GLN A 133 8.09 15.76 -6.83
CA GLN A 133 8.45 17.18 -6.72
C GLN A 133 8.62 17.57 -5.25
N ASN A 134 7.62 17.29 -4.41
CA ASN A 134 7.65 17.62 -2.99
C ASN A 134 8.82 16.92 -2.27
N ILE A 135 9.03 15.62 -2.51
CA ILE A 135 10.13 14.88 -1.89
C ILE A 135 11.48 15.44 -2.31
N VAL A 136 11.68 15.75 -3.60
CA VAL A 136 12.95 16.32 -4.09
C VAL A 136 13.20 17.70 -3.48
N THR A 137 12.18 18.56 -3.37
CA THR A 137 12.30 19.83 -2.67
C THR A 137 12.72 19.63 -1.21
N LEU A 138 12.05 18.74 -0.48
CA LEU A 138 12.39 18.45 0.92
C LEU A 138 13.79 17.86 1.10
N MET A 139 14.28 17.08 0.14
CA MET A 139 15.65 16.57 0.14
C MET A 139 16.66 17.69 -0.07
N ASN A 140 16.46 18.56 -1.07
CA ASN A 140 17.35 19.69 -1.34
C ASN A 140 17.39 20.67 -0.15
N ASP A 141 16.22 21.04 0.39
CA ASP A 141 16.13 21.93 1.56
C ASP A 141 16.89 21.37 2.78
N TRP A 142 16.91 20.05 2.91
CA TRP A 142 17.64 19.40 3.99
C TRP A 142 19.15 19.38 3.72
N GLU A 143 19.57 19.12 2.49
CA GLU A 143 20.98 19.17 2.07
C GLU A 143 21.55 20.58 2.28
N ASP A 144 20.82 21.64 1.89
CA ASP A 144 21.22 23.03 2.08
C ASP A 144 21.37 23.38 3.58
N LYS A 145 20.43 22.94 4.41
CA LYS A 145 20.49 23.14 5.87
C LYS A 145 21.65 22.39 6.51
N GLU A 146 21.95 21.19 6.04
CA GLU A 146 23.11 20.42 6.51
C GLU A 146 24.44 21.04 6.07
N ALA A 147 24.51 21.61 4.86
CA ALA A 147 25.68 22.34 4.39
C ALA A 147 25.95 23.57 5.27
N GLN A 148 24.93 24.39 5.53
CA GLN A 148 25.04 25.56 6.43
C GLN A 148 25.54 25.18 7.83
N ARG A 149 25.05 24.08 8.41
CA ARG A 149 25.49 23.58 9.73
C ARG A 149 26.95 23.16 9.79
N LYS A 150 27.57 22.80 8.66
CA LYS A 150 28.97 22.35 8.61
C LYS A 150 29.95 23.49 8.37
N GLU A 151 29.45 24.64 7.93
CA GLU A 151 30.22 25.85 7.66
C GLU A 151 30.25 26.82 8.87
N GLU A 152 29.35 26.62 9.86
CA GLU A 152 29.36 27.26 11.18
C GLU A 152 30.26 26.51 12.18
#